data_AF-A0A2E1EB45-F1
#
_entry.id   AF-A0A2E1EB45-F1
#
_cell.length_a   1.000
_cell.length_b   1.000
_cell.length_c   1.000
_cell.angle_alpha   90.00
_cell.angle_beta   90.00
_cell.angle_gamma   90.00
#
_symmetry.space_group_name_H-M   'P 1'
#
loop_
_entity.id
_entity.type
_entity.pdbx_description
1 polymer ?
#
loop_
_entity_poly.entity_id
_entity_poly.type
_entity_poly.pdbx_seq_one_letter_code
_entity_poly.pdbx_strand_id
1 'polypeptide(L)' 'NYSGFLFDIGEINKMAKKSIEILSNDELLKKLKNQAFENAKRFDIKKIIKQYESIYKKAIDLN' A
#
# COMPACT_ATOMS: atom_id res chain seq x y z
N ASN A 1 4.37 7.00 7.67
CA ASN A 1 3.77 6.06 6.68
C ASN A 1 2.50 5.46 7.26
N TYR A 2 1.43 5.38 6.46
CA TYR A 2 0.10 4.96 6.92
C TYR A 2 -0.05 3.45 7.08
N SER A 3 0.60 2.65 6.23
CA SER A 3 0.43 1.18 6.19
C SER A 3 1.69 0.39 6.57
N GLY A 4 2.70 1.06 7.14
CA GLY A 4 4.01 0.44 7.43
C GLY A 4 5.08 1.47 7.77
N PHE A 5 6.34 1.08 7.69
CA PHE A 5 7.51 1.93 7.93
C PHE A 5 8.49 1.82 6.76
N LEU A 6 9.26 2.89 6.55
CA LEU A 6 10.36 2.91 5.58
C LEU A 6 11.64 3.20 6.34
N PHE A 7 12.74 2.71 5.80
CA PHE A 7 14.08 2.87 6.34
C PHE A 7 15.03 3.18 5.19
N ASP A 8 16.06 3.98 5.48
CA ASP A 8 17.09 4.22 4.50
C ASP A 8 17.97 2.97 4.35
N ILE A 9 18.67 2.90 3.22
CA ILE A 9 19.58 1.79 2.92
C ILE A 9 20.67 1.74 4.00
N GLY A 10 20.87 0.56 4.58
CA GLY A 10 21.87 0.34 5.63
C GLY A 10 21.36 0.57 7.06
N GLU A 11 20.13 1.03 7.28
CA GLU A 11 19.57 1.24 8.62
C GLU A 11 19.09 -0.05 9.31
N ILE A 12 19.94 -1.08 9.35
CA ILE A 12 19.62 -2.44 9.81
C ILE A 12 19.11 -2.42 11.25
N ASN A 13 19.77 -1.70 12.16
CA ASN A 13 19.39 -1.64 13.58
C ASN A 13 18.02 -1.00 13.79
N LYS A 14 17.69 0.05 13.01
CA LYS A 14 16.38 0.72 13.11
C LYS A 14 15.27 -0.19 12.58
N MET A 15 15.52 -0.86 11.46
CA MET A 15 14.57 -1.82 10.87
C MET A 15 14.31 -2.98 11.83
N ALA A 16 15.36 -3.60 12.39
CA ALA A 16 15.23 -4.70 13.34
C ALA A 16 14.43 -4.30 14.58
N LYS A 17 14.78 -3.16 15.21
CA LYS A 17 14.07 -2.65 16.39
C LYS A 17 12.58 -2.43 16.10
N LYS A 18 12.24 -1.79 14.98
CA LYS A 18 10.85 -1.52 14.63
C LYS A 18 10.08 -2.78 14.25
N SER A 19 10.72 -3.74 13.59
CA SER A 19 10.11 -5.04 13.31
C SER A 19 9.75 -5.78 14.60
N ILE A 20 10.63 -5.79 15.61
CA ILE A 20 10.35 -6.38 16.92
C ILE A 20 9.17 -5.65 17.59
N GLU A 21 9.18 -4.30 17.61
CA GLU A 21 8.08 -3.50 18.16
C GLU A 21 6.72 -3.85 17.53
N ILE A 22 6.67 -4.02 16.21
CA ILE A 22 5.44 -4.41 15.51
C ILE A 22 5.01 -5.82 15.87
N LEU A 23 5.95 -6.78 15.87
CA LEU A 23 5.64 -8.20 16.09
C LEU A 23 5.31 -8.53 17.55
N SER A 24 5.78 -7.72 18.50
CA SER A 24 5.48 -7.88 19.93
C SER A 24 4.24 -7.11 20.39
N ASN A 25 3.58 -6.35 19.50
CA ASN A 25 2.38 -5.57 19.83
C ASN A 25 1.23 -5.92 18.88
N ASP A 26 0.30 -6.75 19.35
CA ASP A 26 -0.83 -7.24 18.56
C ASP A 26 -1.75 -6.12 18.04
N GLU A 27 -1.95 -5.06 18.83
CA GLU A 27 -2.79 -3.94 18.44
C GLU A 27 -2.16 -3.17 17.27
N LEU A 28 -0.86 -2.86 17.39
CA LEU A 28 -0.09 -2.21 16.33
C LEU A 28 -0.04 -3.08 15.07
N LEU A 29 0.22 -4.38 15.22
CA LEU A 29 0.25 -5.34 14.12
C LEU A 29 -1.10 -5.39 13.38
N LYS A 30 -2.21 -5.50 14.12
CA LYS A 30 -3.57 -5.53 13.55
C LYS A 30 -3.89 -4.23 12.82
N LYS A 31 -3.55 -3.08 13.42
CA LYS A 31 -3.73 -1.77 12.82
C LYS A 31 -3.00 -1.67 11.48
N LEU A 32 -1.71 -2.01 11.44
CA LEU A 32 -0.91 -1.94 10.21
C LEU A 32 -1.42 -2.88 9.13
N LYS A 33 -1.83 -4.11 9.49
CA LYS A 33 -2.47 -5.06 8.55
C LYS A 33 -3.73 -4.48 7.92
N ASN A 34 -4.62 -3.89 8.73
CA ASN A 34 -5.85 -3.27 8.23
C ASN A 34 -5.53 -2.08 7.31
N GLN A 35 -4.60 -1.21 7.71
CA GLN A 35 -4.20 -0.06 6.91
C GLN A 35 -3.55 -0.47 5.59
N ALA A 36 -2.73 -1.53 5.58
CA ALA A 36 -2.14 -2.09 4.37
C ALA A 36 -3.19 -2.67 3.43
N PHE A 37 -4.18 -3.39 3.97
CA PHE A 37 -5.30 -3.92 3.18
C PHE A 37 -6.12 -2.79 2.55
N GLU A 38 -6.49 -1.76 3.31
CA GLU A 38 -7.22 -0.60 2.76
C GLU A 38 -6.41 0.14 1.68
N ASN A 39 -5.09 0.29 1.87
CA ASN A 39 -4.24 0.89 0.85
C ASN A 39 -4.17 0.03 -0.43
N ALA A 40 -4.08 -1.30 -0.29
CA ALA A 40 -4.06 -2.23 -1.43
C ALA A 40 -5.35 -2.15 -2.28
N LYS A 41 -6.51 -1.90 -1.66
CA LYS A 41 -7.79 -1.71 -2.39
C LYS A 41 -7.76 -0.52 -3.38
N ARG A 42 -6.79 0.38 -3.30
CA ARG A 42 -6.62 1.46 -4.29
C ARG A 42 -6.14 0.92 -5.65
N PHE A 43 -5.45 -0.21 -5.63
CA PHE A 43 -4.86 -0.86 -6.79
C PHE A 43 -5.64 -2.10 -7.24
N ASP A 44 -6.87 -2.27 -6.74
CA ASP A 44 -7.76 -3.35 -7.13
C ASP A 44 -8.00 -3.37 -8.65
N ILE A 45 -7.89 -4.54 -9.27
CA ILE A 45 -8.00 -4.72 -10.72
C ILE A 45 -9.31 -4.15 -11.29
N LYS A 46 -10.44 -4.26 -10.56
CA LYS A 46 -11.74 -3.74 -10.99
C LYS A 46 -11.78 -2.21 -10.99
N LYS A 47 -10.95 -1.56 -10.19
CA LYS A 47 -10.78 -0.09 -10.20
C LYS A 47 -9.79 0.34 -11.27
N ILE A 48 -8.70 -0.40 -11.45
CA ILE A 48 -7.66 -0.08 -12.42
C ILE A 48 -8.17 -0.27 -13.86
N ILE A 49 -8.87 -1.36 -14.16
CA ILE A 49 -9.38 -1.64 -15.52
C ILE A 49 -10.31 -0.54 -16.03
N LYS A 50 -11.17 0.01 -15.15
CA LYS A 50 -12.06 1.14 -15.49
C LYS A 50 -11.31 2.39 -15.90
N GLN A 51 -10.13 2.64 -15.33
CA GLN A 51 -9.28 3.77 -15.70
C GLN A 51 -8.72 3.57 -17.12
N TYR A 52 -8.23 2.37 -17.44
CA TYR A 52 -7.80 2.01 -18.79
C TYR A 52 -8.95 2.14 -19.81
N GLU A 53 -10.12 1.58 -19.51
CA GLU A 53 -11.30 1.71 -20.35
C GLU A 53 -11.68 3.17 -20.63
N SER A 54 -11.59 4.04 -19.61
CA SER A 54 -11.86 5.47 -19.79
C SER A 54 -10.85 6.13 -20.74
N ILE A 55 -9.57 5.75 -20.68
CA ILE A 55 -8.54 6.25 -21.59
C ILE A 55 -8.81 5.77 -23.02
N TYR A 56 -9.12 4.49 -23.20
CA TYR A 56 -9.43 3.94 -24.53
C TYR A 56 -10.69 4.57 -25.15
N LYS A 57 -11.75 4.78 -24.36
CA LYS A 57 -12.96 5.48 -24.82
C LYS A 57 -12.63 6.90 -25.29
N LYS A 58 -11.91 7.67 -24.48
CA LYS A 58 -11.46 9.02 -24.86
C LYS A 58 -10.65 9.04 -26.15
N ALA A 59 -9.78 8.06 -26.37
CA ALA A 59 -8.96 7.98 -27.57
C ALA A 59 -9.78 7.66 -28.83
N ILE A 60 -10.83 6.83 -28.71
CA ILE A 60 -11.72 6.45 -29.82
C ILE A 60 -12.75 7.56 -30.12
N ASP A 61 -13.24 8.24 -29.08
CA ASP A 61 -14.21 9.34 -29.18
C ASP A 61 -13.60 10.62 -29.79
N LEU A 62 -12.29 10.68 -30.01
CA LEU A 62 -11.55 11.83 -30.58
C LEU A 62 -11.66 11.96 -32.12
N ASN A 63 -12.75 11.48 -32.72
CA ASN A 63 -13.09 11.69 -34.14
C ASN A 63 -14.16 12.76 -34.31
#